data_AF-A0A1H5LEI2-F1
#
_entry.id   AF-A0A1H5LEI2-F1
#
_cell.length_a   1.000
_cell.length_b   1.000
_cell.length_c   1.000
_cell.angle_alpha   90.00
_cell.angle_beta   90.00
_cell.angle_gamma   90.00
#
_symmetry.space_group_name_H-M   'P 1'
#
loop_
_entity.id
_entity.type
_entity.pdbx_description
1 polymer ?
#
loop_
_entity_poly.entity_id
_entity_poly.type
_entity_poly.pdbx_seq_one_letter_code
_entity_poly.pdbx_strand_id
1 'polypeptide(L)'
;MLTFGVEEEFIFLDRETLVPVPVAADIQRELEEFNIGPGLVHGEFLLSQVEYSSPIFSNFQQAAQALWGFRTALAECAEERGVLVAGVGTPFMKSAHETVTGTNRYAGIADSIGLLAFEHYINGLHIHVGIPSQDEGVVALNYLRRWLPVLLAMSANSPFWCGRDTAFCSWRAIQYRRWTTAGCPPEFVDAADYRNRTQALIGIGATMDKGSISWSARLSARHPTLEIRVTDAQLEPSTTLLLALLGRALVMTSMTQPTPASAGPELLDAALWHAARHGLARDLVDPCVNRLAPAPEVVQSLLDETHRALEAAGDLATVTALTEQLLLVGTGADRQRRAFTHGGQQGLAAYLFRAIKNSSSAHEPVAGHLGPNDPRPLKSGPLR
;
A
#
# COMPACT_ATOMS: atom_id res chain seq x y z
N MET A 1 -17.83 -3.82 -15.31
CA MET A 1 -17.20 -3.61 -13.99
C MET A 1 -15.71 -3.86 -14.16
N LEU A 2 -14.83 -2.99 -13.64
CA LEU A 2 -13.39 -3.21 -13.74
C LEU A 2 -12.95 -4.30 -12.75
N THR A 3 -12.01 -5.13 -13.18
CA THR A 3 -11.32 -6.10 -12.33
C THR A 3 -10.18 -5.42 -11.57
N PHE A 4 -9.70 -6.07 -10.52
CA PHE A 4 -8.56 -5.60 -9.74
C PHE A 4 -7.73 -6.78 -9.21
N GLY A 5 -6.50 -6.50 -8.79
CA GLY A 5 -5.61 -7.44 -8.13
C GLY A 5 -4.65 -6.68 -7.21
N VAL A 6 -3.92 -7.38 -6.35
CA VAL A 6 -2.94 -6.79 -5.46
C VAL A 6 -1.63 -7.57 -5.46
N GLU A 7 -0.53 -6.86 -5.24
CA GLU A 7 0.76 -7.44 -4.86
C GLU A 7 1.03 -7.04 -3.39
N GLU A 8 1.14 -8.01 -2.50
CA GLU A 8 1.44 -7.78 -1.08
C GLU A 8 2.86 -8.25 -0.74
N GLU A 9 3.70 -7.33 -0.27
CA GLU A 9 5.05 -7.66 0.19
C GLU A 9 5.06 -7.87 1.72
N PHE A 10 5.72 -8.95 2.16
CA PHE A 10 5.86 -9.32 3.56
C PHE A 10 7.32 -9.51 3.93
N ILE A 11 7.65 -9.27 5.21
CA ILE A 11 8.99 -9.49 5.75
C ILE A 11 8.96 -10.49 6.91
N PHE A 12 9.96 -11.38 6.93
CA PHE A 12 10.21 -12.32 8.03
C PHE A 12 11.18 -11.72 9.03
N LEU A 13 10.84 -11.83 10.31
CA LEU A 13 11.53 -11.19 11.42
C LEU A 13 11.82 -12.21 12.52
N ASP A 14 12.95 -12.03 13.19
CA ASP A 14 13.25 -12.73 14.43
C ASP A 14 12.28 -12.28 15.53
N ARG A 15 11.74 -13.23 16.30
CA ARG A 15 10.64 -12.97 17.24
C ARG A 15 11.04 -12.08 18.40
N GLU A 16 12.32 -12.09 18.78
CA GLU A 16 12.81 -11.33 19.93
C GLU A 16 13.36 -9.99 19.49
N THR A 17 14.22 -9.99 18.47
CA THR A 17 15.00 -8.83 18.03
C THR A 17 14.29 -7.99 16.96
N LEU A 18 13.28 -8.55 16.28
CA LEU A 18 12.62 -7.95 15.11
C LEU A 18 13.60 -7.59 13.97
N VAL A 19 14.73 -8.27 13.90
CA VAL A 19 15.69 -8.18 12.79
C VAL A 19 15.21 -9.08 11.64
N PRO A 20 15.30 -8.64 10.38
CA PRO A 20 14.93 -9.47 9.23
C PRO A 20 15.73 -10.78 9.14
N VAL A 21 15.04 -11.89 8.83
CA VAL A 21 15.62 -13.24 8.75
C VAL A 21 15.47 -13.80 7.34
N PRO A 22 16.55 -14.31 6.71
CA PRO A 22 16.55 -14.73 5.30
C PRO A 22 15.95 -16.14 5.10
N VAL A 23 14.67 -16.32 5.39
CA VAL A 23 13.94 -17.62 5.26
C VAL A 23 12.95 -17.67 4.09
N ALA A 24 12.90 -16.65 3.23
CA ALA A 24 11.87 -16.52 2.20
C ALA A 24 11.81 -17.71 1.23
N ALA A 25 12.95 -18.17 0.74
CA ALA A 25 13.02 -19.27 -0.23
C ALA A 25 12.47 -20.60 0.33
N ASP A 26 12.69 -20.83 1.63
CA ASP A 26 12.17 -22.04 2.25
C ASP A 26 10.66 -21.96 2.50
N ILE A 27 10.17 -20.80 2.97
CA ILE A 27 8.73 -20.56 3.16
C ILE A 27 7.98 -20.62 1.83
N GLN A 28 8.57 -20.08 0.76
CA GLN A 28 7.99 -20.16 -0.58
C GLN A 28 7.77 -21.62 -1.01
N ARG A 29 8.75 -22.50 -0.75
CA ARG A 29 8.64 -23.94 -1.05
C ARG A 29 7.56 -24.63 -0.22
N GLU A 30 7.41 -24.27 1.05
CA GLU A 30 6.33 -24.82 1.90
C GLU A 30 4.94 -24.34 1.44
N LEU A 31 4.81 -23.09 1.01
CA LEU A 31 3.56 -22.54 0.49
C LEU A 31 3.03 -23.27 -0.76
N GLU A 32 3.90 -23.94 -1.51
CA GLU A 32 3.49 -24.79 -2.63
C GLU A 32 2.58 -25.95 -2.18
N GLU A 33 2.70 -26.41 -0.93
CA GLU A 33 1.87 -27.48 -0.36
C GLU A 33 0.44 -27.03 -0.05
N PHE A 34 0.22 -25.72 0.12
CA PHE A 34 -1.09 -25.14 0.45
C PHE A 34 -1.99 -24.90 -0.76
N ASN A 35 -1.52 -25.23 -1.97
CA ASN A 35 -2.27 -25.10 -3.23
C ASN A 35 -2.91 -23.71 -3.43
N ILE A 36 -2.22 -22.64 -3.01
CA ILE A 36 -2.72 -21.25 -3.05
C ILE A 36 -2.77 -20.69 -4.49
N GLY A 37 -2.21 -21.43 -5.43
CA GLY A 37 -2.12 -21.10 -6.84
C GLY A 37 -0.65 -21.11 -7.28
N PRO A 38 -0.29 -21.86 -8.32
CA PRO A 38 1.10 -21.98 -8.75
C PRO A 38 1.62 -20.62 -9.23
N GLY A 39 2.81 -20.23 -8.76
CA GLY A 39 3.50 -19.04 -9.23
C GLY A 39 2.89 -17.70 -8.78
N LEU A 40 2.10 -17.68 -7.70
CA LEU A 40 1.59 -16.45 -7.10
C LEU A 40 2.48 -15.89 -5.98
N VAL A 41 3.51 -16.63 -5.57
CA VAL A 41 4.45 -16.22 -4.54
C VAL A 41 5.84 -16.14 -5.15
N HIS A 42 6.51 -15.02 -4.91
CA HIS A 42 7.83 -14.71 -5.45
C HIS A 42 8.78 -14.28 -4.34
N GLY A 43 10.07 -14.56 -4.52
CA GLY A 43 11.11 -13.92 -3.72
C GLY A 43 11.28 -12.47 -4.13
N GLU A 44 11.46 -11.57 -3.17
CA GLU A 44 11.58 -10.14 -3.41
C GLU A 44 13.04 -9.66 -3.31
N PHE A 45 13.29 -8.34 -3.27
CA PHE A 45 14.63 -7.73 -3.21
C PHE A 45 15.54 -8.33 -2.13
N LEU A 46 15.03 -8.59 -0.94
CA LEU A 46 15.78 -9.22 0.16
C LEU A 46 15.38 -10.68 0.35
N LEU A 47 16.34 -11.53 0.74
CA LEU A 47 16.07 -12.93 1.10
C LEU A 47 15.14 -13.10 2.32
N SER A 48 14.81 -12.01 3.02
CA SER A 48 13.86 -11.98 4.13
C SER A 48 12.45 -11.56 3.69
N GLN A 49 12.19 -11.38 2.40
CA GLN A 49 10.93 -10.87 1.87
C GLN A 49 10.30 -11.84 0.88
N VAL A 50 8.96 -11.88 0.89
CA VAL A 50 8.14 -12.53 -0.14
C VAL A 50 7.13 -11.54 -0.66
N GLU A 51 6.82 -11.66 -1.96
CA GLU A 51 5.71 -10.97 -2.60
C GLU A 51 4.61 -12.00 -2.93
N TYR A 52 3.37 -11.65 -2.64
CA TYR A 52 2.18 -12.36 -3.10
C TYR A 52 1.49 -11.56 -4.20
N SER A 53 1.53 -12.06 -5.43
CA SER A 53 0.77 -11.53 -6.55
C SER A 53 -0.58 -12.24 -6.62
N SER A 54 -1.66 -11.54 -6.29
CA SER A 54 -2.98 -12.15 -6.19
C SER A 54 -3.55 -12.60 -7.55
N PRO A 55 -4.56 -13.49 -7.56
CA PRO A 55 -5.43 -13.67 -8.71
C PRO A 55 -6.14 -12.35 -9.08
N ILE A 56 -6.77 -12.34 -10.25
CA ILE A 56 -7.60 -11.23 -10.70
C ILE A 56 -9.00 -11.37 -10.09
N PHE A 57 -9.43 -10.35 -9.36
CA PHE A 57 -10.71 -10.30 -8.66
C PHE A 57 -11.74 -9.45 -9.42
N SER A 58 -13.01 -9.86 -9.33
CA SER A 58 -14.15 -9.09 -9.83
C SER A 58 -14.97 -8.43 -8.73
N ASN A 59 -14.85 -8.91 -7.49
CA ASN A 59 -15.62 -8.43 -6.33
C ASN A 59 -14.83 -8.62 -5.02
N PHE A 60 -15.35 -8.00 -3.95
CA PHE A 60 -14.80 -8.07 -2.60
C PHE A 60 -14.68 -9.51 -2.07
N GLN A 61 -15.67 -10.37 -2.28
CA GLN A 61 -15.71 -11.70 -1.67
C GLN A 61 -14.58 -12.60 -2.19
N GLN A 62 -14.30 -12.55 -3.49
CA GLN A 62 -13.16 -13.26 -4.10
C GLN A 62 -11.83 -12.78 -3.52
N ALA A 63 -11.65 -11.45 -3.45
CA ALA A 63 -10.43 -10.84 -2.92
C ALA A 63 -10.24 -11.20 -1.45
N ALA A 64 -11.28 -11.06 -0.63
CA ALA A 64 -11.29 -11.44 0.77
C ALA A 64 -10.82 -12.89 0.94
N GLN A 65 -11.54 -13.84 0.33
CA GLN A 65 -11.21 -15.26 0.49
C GLN A 65 -9.75 -15.58 0.14
N ALA A 66 -9.24 -15.02 -0.96
CA ALA A 66 -7.85 -15.23 -1.39
C ALA A 66 -6.84 -14.64 -0.40
N LEU A 67 -7.02 -13.38 0.02
CA LEU A 67 -6.08 -12.71 0.92
C LEU A 67 -6.03 -13.34 2.30
N TRP A 68 -7.19 -13.68 2.89
CA TRP A 68 -7.22 -14.38 4.17
C TRP A 68 -6.62 -15.79 4.07
N GLY A 69 -6.94 -16.54 3.00
CA GLY A 69 -6.36 -17.86 2.76
C GLY A 69 -4.84 -17.83 2.65
N PHE A 70 -4.31 -16.92 1.83
CA PHE A 70 -2.88 -16.74 1.67
C PHE A 70 -2.18 -16.34 2.97
N ARG A 71 -2.67 -15.30 3.66
CA ARG A 71 -2.05 -14.81 4.89
C ARG A 71 -2.11 -15.84 6.03
N THR A 72 -3.15 -16.67 6.08
CA THR A 72 -3.25 -17.77 7.05
C THR A 72 -2.15 -18.80 6.82
N ALA A 73 -2.01 -19.29 5.59
CA ALA A 73 -0.95 -20.24 5.23
C ALA A 73 0.47 -19.65 5.44
N LEU A 74 0.69 -18.39 5.03
CA LEU A 74 1.96 -17.70 5.25
C LEU A 74 2.33 -17.61 6.74
N ALA A 75 1.34 -17.35 7.60
CA ALA A 75 1.54 -17.31 9.04
C ALA A 75 1.82 -18.69 9.64
N GLU A 76 1.21 -19.76 9.10
CA GLU A 76 1.49 -21.14 9.50
C GLU A 76 2.94 -21.54 9.16
N CYS A 77 3.39 -21.34 7.91
CA CYS A 77 4.78 -21.61 7.50
C CYS A 77 5.80 -20.80 8.33
N ALA A 78 5.51 -19.51 8.57
CA ALA A 78 6.36 -18.68 9.42
C ALA A 78 6.43 -19.19 10.87
N GLU A 79 5.32 -19.72 11.40
CA GLU A 79 5.26 -20.27 12.74
C GLU A 79 6.09 -21.53 12.92
N GLU A 80 5.98 -22.47 11.98
CA GLU A 80 6.75 -23.73 11.95
C GLU A 80 8.26 -23.47 11.95
N ARG A 81 8.68 -22.35 11.35
CA ARG A 81 10.08 -21.93 11.27
C ARG A 81 10.57 -21.09 12.44
N GLY A 82 9.71 -20.84 13.44
CA GLY A 82 10.12 -20.06 14.61
C GLY A 82 10.29 -18.57 14.32
N VAL A 83 9.83 -18.05 13.16
CA VAL A 83 9.93 -16.64 12.79
C VAL A 83 8.59 -15.92 12.97
N LEU A 84 8.61 -14.60 12.82
CA LEU A 84 7.44 -13.74 12.70
C LEU A 84 7.32 -13.28 11.24
N VAL A 85 6.11 -13.11 10.72
CA VAL A 85 5.86 -12.49 9.42
C VAL A 85 4.97 -11.26 9.59
N ALA A 86 5.28 -10.18 8.87
CA ALA A 86 4.50 -8.95 8.93
C ALA A 86 4.44 -8.24 7.57
N GLY A 87 3.27 -7.71 7.23
CA GLY A 87 3.13 -6.69 6.19
C GLY A 87 3.34 -5.31 6.81
N VAL A 88 4.54 -4.75 6.64
CA VAL A 88 4.93 -3.43 7.18
C VAL A 88 5.77 -2.68 6.17
N GLY A 89 5.56 -1.37 6.02
CA GLY A 89 6.28 -0.58 5.02
C GLY A 89 7.80 -0.60 5.21
N THR A 90 8.29 -0.65 6.45
CA THR A 90 9.69 -0.91 6.83
C THR A 90 9.72 -1.72 8.13
N PRO A 91 10.72 -2.59 8.34
CA PRO A 91 10.86 -3.32 9.59
C PRO A 91 11.31 -2.40 10.75
N PHE A 92 11.08 -2.87 11.98
CA PHE A 92 11.51 -2.17 13.20
C PHE A 92 13.03 -2.01 13.27
N MET A 93 13.78 -3.09 12.99
CA MET A 93 15.23 -3.11 12.88
C MET A 93 15.66 -3.37 11.43
N LYS A 94 16.87 -2.94 11.09
CA LYS A 94 17.58 -3.42 9.89
C LYS A 94 18.57 -4.52 10.27
N SER A 95 18.95 -5.37 9.31
CA SER A 95 20.04 -6.30 9.53
C SER A 95 21.40 -5.57 9.50
N ALA A 96 22.39 -6.11 10.20
CA ALA A 96 23.79 -5.68 10.08
C ALA A 96 24.47 -6.25 8.82
N HIS A 97 23.95 -7.38 8.31
CA HIS A 97 24.43 -8.07 7.12
C HIS A 97 23.24 -8.34 6.20
N GLU A 98 23.25 -7.69 5.04
CA GLU A 98 22.14 -7.76 4.09
C GLU A 98 22.50 -8.74 2.99
N THR A 99 21.58 -9.64 2.68
CA THR A 99 21.72 -10.53 1.54
C THR A 99 20.63 -10.18 0.54
N VAL A 100 21.00 -9.35 -0.44
CA VAL A 100 20.16 -9.08 -1.62
C VAL A 100 19.93 -10.40 -2.34
N THR A 101 18.71 -10.62 -2.81
CA THR A 101 18.35 -11.82 -3.55
C THR A 101 19.22 -11.93 -4.82
N GLY A 102 19.87 -13.08 -5.00
CA GLY A 102 20.88 -13.29 -6.05
C GLY A 102 20.35 -13.39 -7.49
N THR A 103 19.16 -12.89 -7.81
CA THR A 103 18.71 -12.83 -9.21
C THR A 103 19.50 -11.76 -9.96
N ASN A 104 19.80 -11.99 -11.25
CA ASN A 104 20.53 -11.03 -12.09
C ASN A 104 19.88 -9.64 -12.11
N ARG A 105 18.56 -9.54 -11.91
CA ARG A 105 17.83 -8.26 -11.85
C ARG A 105 18.16 -7.47 -10.58
N TYR A 106 18.06 -8.08 -9.39
CA TYR A 106 18.26 -7.36 -8.13
C TYR A 106 19.71 -7.00 -7.87
N ALA A 107 20.66 -7.83 -8.33
CA ALA A 107 22.08 -7.47 -8.34
C ALA A 107 22.35 -6.21 -9.19
N GLY A 108 21.79 -6.14 -10.40
CA GLY A 108 21.89 -4.95 -11.25
C GLY A 108 21.24 -3.70 -10.63
N ILE A 109 20.10 -3.86 -9.95
CA ILE A 109 19.47 -2.76 -9.20
C ILE A 109 20.41 -2.27 -8.09
N ALA A 110 20.94 -3.17 -7.26
CA ALA A 110 21.81 -2.82 -6.14
C ALA A 110 23.05 -2.04 -6.60
N ASP A 111 23.71 -2.51 -7.68
CA ASP A 111 24.84 -1.82 -8.27
C ASP A 111 24.47 -0.41 -8.78
N SER A 112 23.27 -0.24 -9.36
CA SER A 112 22.82 1.03 -9.92
C SER A 112 22.49 2.10 -8.87
N ILE A 113 22.05 1.71 -7.67
CA ILE A 113 21.68 2.63 -6.57
C ILE A 113 22.77 2.75 -5.49
N GLY A 114 23.83 1.96 -5.59
CA GLY A 114 24.99 1.99 -4.69
C GLY A 114 24.59 1.80 -3.23
N LEU A 115 25.06 2.69 -2.36
CA LEU A 115 24.82 2.56 -0.91
C LEU A 115 23.33 2.59 -0.50
N LEU A 116 22.44 3.09 -1.37
CA LEU A 116 20.99 3.09 -1.09
C LEU A 116 20.41 1.68 -1.05
N ALA A 117 21.05 0.70 -1.72
CA ALA A 117 20.65 -0.70 -1.66
C ALA A 117 20.65 -1.22 -0.21
N PHE A 118 21.62 -0.79 0.61
CA PHE A 118 21.76 -1.15 2.03
C PHE A 118 20.71 -0.50 2.95
N GLU A 119 19.80 0.29 2.40
CA GLU A 119 18.72 0.90 3.16
C GLU A 119 17.36 0.56 2.55
N HIS A 120 17.34 -0.34 1.57
CA HIS A 120 16.15 -0.72 0.81
C HIS A 120 15.35 -1.84 1.48
N TYR A 121 14.98 -1.63 2.75
CA TYR A 121 14.09 -2.52 3.50
C TYR A 121 12.65 -2.04 3.42
N ILE A 122 12.16 -1.80 2.21
CA ILE A 122 10.79 -1.32 2.00
C ILE A 122 9.89 -2.46 1.57
N ASN A 123 8.63 -2.46 2.03
CA ASN A 123 7.60 -3.37 1.57
C ASN A 123 6.35 -2.60 1.11
N GLY A 124 5.88 -2.84 -0.10
CA GLY A 124 4.70 -2.21 -0.69
C GLY A 124 3.42 -3.05 -0.61
N LEU A 125 2.30 -2.33 -0.77
CA LEU A 125 1.09 -2.89 -1.37
C LEU A 125 0.98 -2.25 -2.75
N HIS A 126 0.91 -3.05 -3.81
CA HIS A 126 0.59 -2.55 -5.15
C HIS A 126 -0.84 -2.96 -5.52
N ILE A 127 -1.62 -2.04 -6.03
CA ILE A 127 -3.01 -2.28 -6.44
C ILE A 127 -3.08 -2.13 -7.95
N HIS A 128 -3.51 -3.20 -8.61
CA HIS A 128 -3.74 -3.24 -10.04
C HIS A 128 -5.24 -3.08 -10.31
N VAL A 129 -5.62 -2.18 -11.21
CA VAL A 129 -6.99 -2.03 -11.69
C VAL A 129 -6.99 -2.20 -13.20
N GLY A 130 -7.84 -3.09 -13.72
CA GLY A 130 -7.99 -3.32 -15.15
C GLY A 130 -8.42 -2.05 -15.89
N ILE A 131 -7.77 -1.76 -17.01
CA ILE A 131 -8.10 -0.60 -17.86
C ILE A 131 -8.50 -1.07 -19.27
N PRO A 132 -9.51 -0.45 -19.92
CA PRO A 132 -9.95 -0.88 -21.25
C PRO A 132 -8.93 -0.57 -22.36
N SER A 133 -8.18 0.52 -22.21
CA SER A 133 -7.15 1.02 -23.13
C SER A 133 -6.02 1.71 -22.37
N GLN A 134 -4.89 1.92 -23.03
CA GLN A 134 -3.83 2.79 -22.49
C GLN A 134 -4.29 4.25 -22.39
N ASP A 135 -5.14 4.72 -23.32
CA ASP A 135 -5.64 6.10 -23.29
C ASP A 135 -6.56 6.34 -22.09
N GLU A 136 -7.52 5.44 -21.83
CA GLU A 136 -8.30 5.51 -20.59
C GLU A 136 -7.43 5.29 -19.34
N GLY A 137 -6.37 4.49 -19.45
CA GLY A 137 -5.36 4.38 -18.40
C GLY A 137 -4.68 5.70 -18.08
N VAL A 138 -4.28 6.48 -19.10
CA VAL A 138 -3.69 7.81 -18.91
C VAL A 138 -4.69 8.78 -18.29
N VAL A 139 -5.95 8.77 -18.74
CA VAL A 139 -7.01 9.58 -18.12
C VAL A 139 -7.16 9.24 -16.64
N ALA A 140 -7.23 7.94 -16.31
CA ALA A 140 -7.31 7.48 -14.93
C ALA A 140 -6.07 7.87 -14.11
N LEU A 141 -4.88 7.72 -14.68
CA LEU A 141 -3.62 8.09 -14.03
C LEU A 141 -3.59 9.59 -13.71
N ASN A 142 -3.94 10.44 -14.67
CA ASN A 142 -4.01 11.89 -14.46
C ASN A 142 -5.02 12.25 -13.36
N TYR A 143 -6.17 11.57 -13.33
CA TYR A 143 -7.22 11.78 -12.34
C TYR A 143 -6.80 11.42 -10.91
N LEU A 144 -6.15 10.26 -10.74
CA LEU A 144 -5.85 9.71 -9.42
C LEU A 144 -4.65 10.37 -8.74
N ARG A 145 -3.77 11.06 -9.49
CA ARG A 145 -2.55 11.71 -8.98
C ARG A 145 -2.78 12.51 -7.71
N ARG A 146 -3.88 13.27 -7.68
CA ARG A 146 -4.27 14.13 -6.55
C ARG A 146 -4.71 13.36 -5.30
N TRP A 147 -5.15 12.11 -5.46
CA TRP A 147 -5.59 11.23 -4.38
C TRP A 147 -4.47 10.35 -3.81
N LEU A 148 -3.30 10.29 -4.47
CA LEU A 148 -2.15 9.53 -3.98
C LEU A 148 -1.70 9.91 -2.55
N PRO A 149 -1.66 11.21 -2.16
CA PRO A 149 -1.36 11.59 -0.77
C PRO A 149 -2.38 11.05 0.24
N VAL A 150 -3.67 11.01 -0.13
CA VAL A 150 -4.73 10.50 0.77
C VAL A 150 -4.59 8.99 0.95
N LEU A 151 -4.38 8.25 -0.15
CA LEU A 151 -4.11 6.80 -0.09
C LEU A 151 -2.83 6.48 0.71
N LEU A 152 -1.78 7.30 0.57
CA LEU A 152 -0.56 7.18 1.38
C LEU A 152 -0.86 7.39 2.87
N ALA A 153 -1.62 8.42 3.22
CA ALA A 153 -1.96 8.69 4.60
C ALA A 153 -2.79 7.56 5.24
N MET A 154 -3.77 7.03 4.50
CA MET A 154 -4.61 5.92 4.95
C MET A 154 -3.83 4.60 5.11
N SER A 155 -2.86 4.36 4.24
CA SER A 155 -2.05 3.14 4.23
C SER A 155 -0.82 3.18 5.15
N ALA A 156 -0.51 4.32 5.76
CA ALA A 156 0.73 4.52 6.49
C ALA A 156 0.98 3.45 7.57
N ASN A 157 2.09 2.70 7.42
CA ASN A 157 2.36 1.49 8.21
C ASN A 157 3.86 1.23 8.39
N SER A 158 4.65 2.29 8.53
CA SER A 158 6.10 2.19 8.73
C SER A 158 6.66 3.28 9.64
N PRO A 159 6.31 3.29 10.94
CA PRO A 159 6.72 4.36 11.85
C PRO A 159 8.16 4.21 12.38
N PHE A 160 8.72 3.00 12.33
CA PHE A 160 10.00 2.69 12.95
C PHE A 160 11.13 2.47 11.92
N TRP A 161 12.34 2.83 12.32
CA TRP A 161 13.57 2.54 11.58
C TRP A 161 14.75 2.42 12.54
N CYS A 162 15.54 1.34 12.41
CA CYS A 162 16.71 1.08 13.26
C CYS A 162 16.40 1.18 14.77
N GLY A 163 15.26 0.62 15.19
CA GLY A 163 14.83 0.56 16.59
C GLY A 163 14.30 1.88 17.16
N ARG A 164 14.05 2.89 16.31
CA ARG A 164 13.59 4.22 16.73
C ARG A 164 12.33 4.63 15.99
N ASP A 165 11.45 5.34 16.68
CA ASP A 165 10.35 6.04 16.01
C ASP A 165 10.93 7.17 15.15
N THR A 166 10.62 7.14 13.86
CA THR A 166 11.07 8.13 12.87
C THR A 166 10.28 9.44 12.97
N ALA A 167 9.18 9.41 13.72
CA ALA A 167 8.11 10.38 13.75
C ALA A 167 7.39 10.60 12.39
N PHE A 168 7.65 9.75 11.39
CA PHE A 168 6.84 9.63 10.17
C PHE A 168 5.83 8.49 10.33
N CYS A 169 4.66 8.58 9.69
CA CYS A 169 3.71 7.47 9.64
C CYS A 169 4.06 6.47 8.52
N SER A 170 4.62 6.96 7.40
CA SER A 170 5.24 6.13 6.35
C SER A 170 6.70 6.52 6.15
N TRP A 171 7.60 5.80 6.82
CA TRP A 171 9.04 5.91 6.55
C TRP A 171 9.40 5.31 5.19
N ARG A 172 8.67 4.29 4.74
CA ARG A 172 8.82 3.72 3.39
C ARG A 172 8.74 4.79 2.31
N ALA A 173 7.74 5.68 2.37
CA ALA A 173 7.61 6.75 1.38
C ALA A 173 8.84 7.67 1.37
N ILE A 174 9.42 7.99 2.53
CA ILE A 174 10.64 8.80 2.64
C ILE A 174 11.85 8.06 2.07
N GLN A 175 12.01 6.76 2.38
CA GLN A 175 13.08 5.94 1.80
C GLN A 175 12.97 5.88 0.27
N TYR A 176 11.75 5.76 -0.26
CA TYR A 176 11.47 5.62 -1.69
C TYR A 176 11.74 6.90 -2.49
N ARG A 177 11.65 8.10 -1.88
CA ARG A 177 11.96 9.39 -2.54
C ARG A 177 13.39 9.51 -3.07
N ARG A 178 14.29 8.61 -2.67
CA ARG A 178 15.70 8.61 -3.09
C ARG A 178 15.93 7.95 -4.44
N TRP A 179 14.88 7.38 -5.05
CA TRP A 179 14.95 6.77 -6.37
C TRP A 179 14.82 7.80 -7.50
N THR A 180 15.50 7.54 -8.63
CA THR A 180 15.66 8.49 -9.75
C THR A 180 14.33 8.99 -10.33
N THR A 181 13.30 8.15 -10.35
CA THR A 181 11.97 8.46 -10.91
C THR A 181 10.88 8.33 -9.84
N ALA A 182 11.20 8.70 -8.60
CA ALA A 182 10.28 8.62 -7.47
C ALA A 182 9.25 9.76 -7.43
N GLY A 183 8.10 9.46 -6.81
CA GLY A 183 7.08 10.46 -6.46
C GLY A 183 5.84 10.42 -7.34
N CYS A 184 5.06 11.49 -7.30
CA CYS A 184 3.83 11.58 -8.10
C CYS A 184 4.18 11.54 -9.60
N PRO A 185 3.50 10.71 -10.42
CA PRO A 185 3.75 10.72 -11.86
C PRO A 185 3.41 12.10 -12.44
N PRO A 186 4.04 12.52 -13.56
CA PRO A 186 3.67 13.74 -14.23
C PRO A 186 2.29 13.63 -14.88
N GLU A 187 1.75 14.74 -15.35
CA GLU A 187 0.58 14.73 -16.23
C GLU A 187 0.99 14.30 -17.63
N PHE A 188 0.15 13.50 -18.29
CA PHE A 188 0.36 13.06 -19.67
C PHE A 188 -0.78 13.49 -20.56
N VAL A 189 -0.48 13.78 -21.83
CA VAL A 189 -1.51 14.19 -22.80
C VAL A 189 -2.37 13.00 -23.21
N ASP A 190 -1.73 11.90 -23.58
CA ASP A 190 -2.36 10.68 -24.08
C ASP A 190 -1.42 9.47 -23.91
N ALA A 191 -1.83 8.30 -24.39
CA ALA A 191 -0.99 7.10 -24.32
C ALA A 191 0.32 7.23 -25.12
N ALA A 192 0.35 8.03 -26.19
CA ALA A 192 1.57 8.24 -26.98
C ALA A 192 2.60 9.09 -26.21
N ASP A 193 2.18 10.17 -25.57
CA ASP A 193 3.02 10.97 -24.68
C ASP A 193 3.56 10.12 -23.52
N TYR A 194 2.69 9.34 -22.87
CA TYR A 194 3.10 8.41 -21.82
C TYR A 194 4.19 7.44 -22.29
N ARG A 195 3.98 6.78 -23.44
CA ARG A 195 4.97 5.84 -24.00
C ARG A 195 6.29 6.53 -24.36
N ASN A 196 6.24 7.69 -24.99
CA ASN A 196 7.44 8.42 -25.41
C ASN A 196 8.27 8.85 -24.20
N ARG A 197 7.63 9.39 -23.16
CA ARG A 197 8.30 9.87 -21.95
C ARG A 197 8.82 8.73 -21.09
N THR A 198 8.06 7.66 -20.91
CA THR A 198 8.55 6.48 -20.19
C THR A 198 9.73 5.81 -20.92
N GLN A 199 9.71 5.77 -22.25
CA GLN A 199 10.83 5.26 -23.04
C GLN A 199 12.08 6.13 -22.91
N ALA A 200 11.93 7.45 -22.85
CA ALA A 200 13.03 8.40 -22.70
C ALA A 200 13.73 8.32 -21.32
N LEU A 201 13.06 7.77 -20.30
CA LEU A 201 13.64 7.58 -18.96
C LEU A 201 14.54 6.34 -18.87
N ILE A 202 14.38 5.38 -19.78
CA ILE A 202 15.15 4.12 -19.74
C ILE A 202 16.62 4.41 -20.01
N GLY A 203 17.49 3.90 -19.13
CA GLY A 203 18.92 4.13 -19.13
C GLY A 203 19.39 5.36 -18.32
N ILE A 204 18.47 6.14 -17.75
CA ILE A 204 18.80 7.28 -16.88
C ILE A 204 18.75 6.86 -15.41
N GLY A 205 19.88 7.01 -14.72
CA GLY A 205 20.04 6.60 -13.32
C GLY A 205 19.76 5.10 -13.12
N ALA A 206 18.97 4.76 -12.11
CA ALA A 206 18.59 3.37 -11.82
C ALA A 206 17.42 2.84 -12.67
N THR A 207 17.00 3.58 -13.71
CA THR A 207 15.84 3.22 -14.55
C THR A 207 16.23 2.25 -15.67
N MET A 208 16.30 0.95 -15.38
CA MET A 208 16.70 -0.08 -16.36
C MET A 208 15.61 -0.48 -17.35
N ASP A 209 14.34 -0.41 -16.93
CA ASP A 209 13.17 -0.75 -17.74
C ASP A 209 11.92 0.00 -17.28
N LYS A 210 10.80 -0.15 -17.99
CA LYS A 210 9.53 0.49 -17.62
C LYS A 210 9.04 0.10 -16.22
N GLY A 211 9.32 -1.12 -15.78
CA GLY A 211 8.99 -1.64 -14.45
C GLY A 211 9.87 -1.09 -13.33
N SER A 212 11.01 -0.45 -13.65
CA SER A 212 11.87 0.25 -12.67
C SER A 212 11.49 1.72 -12.43
N ILE A 213 10.55 2.26 -13.22
CA ILE A 213 10.05 3.63 -13.03
C ILE A 213 9.34 3.71 -11.67
N SER A 214 9.87 4.50 -10.75
CA SER A 214 9.52 4.51 -9.33
C SER A 214 8.36 5.47 -8.98
N TRP A 215 7.50 5.78 -9.94
CA TRP A 215 6.33 6.62 -9.69
C TRP A 215 5.34 5.95 -8.74
N SER A 216 4.68 6.76 -7.92
CA SER A 216 3.66 6.34 -6.95
C SER A 216 2.41 5.73 -7.59
N ALA A 217 2.21 5.94 -8.89
CA ALA A 217 1.31 5.16 -9.74
C ALA A 217 1.80 5.21 -11.19
N ARG A 218 1.45 4.18 -11.99
CA ARG A 218 1.83 4.08 -13.40
C ARG A 218 0.91 3.14 -14.17
N LEU A 219 0.98 3.14 -15.49
CA LEU A 219 0.47 2.03 -16.29
C LEU A 219 1.44 0.87 -16.19
N SER A 220 0.94 -0.32 -15.86
CA SER A 220 1.77 -1.52 -15.73
C SER A 220 2.43 -1.87 -17.06
N ALA A 221 3.71 -2.25 -17.00
CA ALA A 221 4.46 -2.69 -18.16
C ALA A 221 4.11 -4.12 -18.62
N ARG A 222 3.51 -4.92 -17.72
CA ARG A 222 3.24 -6.35 -17.92
C ARG A 222 1.75 -6.65 -18.09
N HIS A 223 0.89 -5.89 -17.41
CA HIS A 223 -0.54 -6.12 -17.38
C HIS A 223 -1.30 -4.91 -17.92
N PRO A 224 -2.46 -5.09 -18.58
CA PRO A 224 -3.33 -4.00 -19.04
C PRO A 224 -4.06 -3.39 -17.83
N THR A 225 -3.28 -2.78 -16.94
CA THR A 225 -3.75 -2.27 -15.66
C THR A 225 -3.10 -0.93 -15.35
N LEU A 226 -3.82 -0.12 -14.59
CA LEU A 226 -3.23 0.95 -13.81
C LEU A 226 -2.75 0.37 -12.48
N GLU A 227 -1.51 0.67 -12.11
CA GLU A 227 -0.81 0.16 -10.95
C GLU A 227 -0.57 1.29 -9.94
N ILE A 228 -1.22 1.24 -8.79
CA ILE A 228 -1.06 2.18 -7.67
C ILE A 228 -0.04 1.60 -6.70
N ARG A 229 1.07 2.31 -6.46
CA ARG A 229 2.26 1.82 -5.72
C ARG A 229 2.60 2.65 -4.48
N VAL A 230 1.79 3.68 -4.22
CA VAL A 230 2.05 4.64 -3.13
C VAL A 230 1.92 4.01 -1.75
N THR A 231 1.13 2.95 -1.62
CA THR A 231 0.74 2.38 -0.34
C THR A 231 1.84 1.53 0.30
N ASP A 232 2.00 1.64 1.62
CA ASP A 232 2.83 0.70 2.39
C ASP A 232 2.20 -0.70 2.38
N ALA A 233 3.00 -1.75 2.59
CA ALA A 233 2.46 -3.06 2.93
C ALA A 233 1.58 -2.96 4.20
N GLN A 234 0.54 -3.80 4.29
CA GLN A 234 -0.49 -3.68 5.33
C GLN A 234 -0.45 -4.80 6.36
N LEU A 235 -0.68 -4.45 7.63
CA LEU A 235 -0.76 -5.42 8.73
C LEU A 235 -1.91 -6.39 8.56
N GLU A 236 -3.06 -5.91 8.10
CA GLU A 236 -4.31 -6.66 8.06
C GLU A 236 -4.91 -6.66 6.65
N PRO A 237 -5.53 -7.79 6.22
CA PRO A 237 -6.16 -7.89 4.90
C PRO A 237 -7.33 -6.92 4.71
N SER A 238 -8.03 -6.54 5.78
CA SER A 238 -9.12 -5.56 5.75
C SER A 238 -8.67 -4.19 5.21
N THR A 239 -7.46 -3.75 5.59
CA THR A 239 -6.90 -2.48 5.12
C THR A 239 -6.44 -2.59 3.68
N THR A 240 -5.86 -3.73 3.28
CA THR A 240 -5.56 -4.03 1.87
C THR A 240 -6.82 -3.95 1.00
N LEU A 241 -7.92 -4.58 1.43
CA LEU A 241 -9.19 -4.58 0.70
C LEU A 241 -9.77 -3.17 0.60
N LEU A 242 -9.79 -2.41 1.69
CA LEU A 242 -10.23 -1.01 1.68
C LEU A 242 -9.49 -0.20 0.61
N LEU A 243 -8.16 -0.26 0.62
CA LEU A 243 -7.32 0.49 -0.33
C LEU A 243 -7.52 0.01 -1.77
N ALA A 244 -7.63 -1.29 -1.99
CA ALA A 244 -7.86 -1.87 -3.31
C ALA A 244 -9.22 -1.46 -3.90
N LEU A 245 -10.28 -1.49 -3.09
CA LEU A 245 -11.62 -1.07 -3.51
C LEU A 245 -11.70 0.43 -3.78
N LEU A 246 -11.06 1.26 -2.95
CA LEU A 246 -10.94 2.71 -3.20
C LEU A 246 -10.15 3.00 -4.48
N GLY A 247 -9.03 2.30 -4.71
CA GLY A 247 -8.25 2.42 -5.94
C GLY A 247 -9.08 2.06 -7.18
N ARG A 248 -9.83 0.94 -7.11
CA ARG A 248 -10.77 0.54 -8.16
C ARG A 248 -11.86 1.59 -8.41
N ALA A 249 -12.45 2.11 -7.35
CA ALA A 249 -13.50 3.11 -7.43
C ALA A 249 -12.98 4.43 -8.04
N LEU A 250 -11.78 4.90 -7.68
CA LEU A 250 -11.14 6.07 -8.29
C LEU A 250 -10.93 5.91 -9.79
N VAL A 251 -10.44 4.75 -10.24
CA VAL A 251 -10.27 4.47 -11.67
C VAL A 251 -11.63 4.44 -12.38
N MET A 252 -12.65 3.82 -11.79
CA MET A 252 -14.01 3.86 -12.34
C MET A 252 -14.58 5.27 -12.41
N THR A 253 -14.41 6.08 -11.36
CA THR A 253 -14.88 7.46 -11.32
C THR A 253 -14.26 8.27 -12.46
N SER A 254 -12.96 8.11 -12.70
CA SER A 254 -12.24 8.82 -13.77
C SER A 254 -12.78 8.57 -15.18
N MET A 255 -13.48 7.44 -15.40
CA MET A 255 -14.09 7.11 -16.70
C MET A 255 -15.44 7.80 -16.92
N THR A 256 -16.01 8.39 -15.87
CA THR A 256 -17.35 9.01 -15.90
C THR A 256 -17.33 10.50 -15.60
N GLN A 257 -16.18 11.03 -15.17
CA GLN A 257 -16.00 12.41 -14.78
C GLN A 257 -14.82 13.04 -15.55
N PRO A 258 -14.90 14.34 -15.90
CA PRO A 258 -13.76 15.03 -16.48
C PRO A 258 -12.60 15.08 -15.47
N THR A 259 -11.37 14.95 -15.96
CA THR A 259 -10.17 15.15 -15.15
C THR A 259 -10.12 16.60 -14.66
N PRO A 260 -10.09 16.84 -13.33
CA PRO A 260 -9.97 18.20 -12.81
C PRO A 260 -8.63 18.84 -13.14
N ALA A 261 -8.53 20.16 -13.03
CA ALA A 261 -7.29 20.88 -13.24
C ALA A 261 -6.17 20.36 -12.32
N SER A 262 -4.96 20.23 -12.86
CA SER A 262 -3.82 19.73 -12.09
C SER A 262 -3.47 20.66 -10.93
N ALA A 263 -3.22 20.06 -9.75
CA ALA A 263 -2.73 20.76 -8.56
C ALA A 263 -1.29 21.28 -8.69
N GLY A 264 -0.60 20.98 -9.81
CA GLY A 264 0.81 21.27 -10.04
C GLY A 264 1.74 20.26 -9.35
N PRO A 265 2.94 20.01 -9.90
CA PRO A 265 3.85 19.01 -9.35
C PRO A 265 4.38 19.36 -7.96
N GLU A 266 4.54 20.64 -7.63
CA GLU A 266 5.07 21.12 -6.34
C GLU A 266 4.12 20.79 -5.19
N LEU A 267 2.82 21.02 -5.38
CA LEU A 267 1.81 20.71 -4.36
C LEU A 267 1.68 19.21 -4.16
N LEU A 268 1.69 18.42 -5.24
CA LEU A 268 1.60 16.96 -5.17
C LEU A 268 2.82 16.35 -4.44
N ASP A 269 4.03 16.87 -4.68
CA ASP A 269 5.22 16.42 -3.97
C ASP A 269 5.15 16.77 -2.47
N ALA A 270 4.79 18.01 -2.15
CA ALA A 270 4.63 18.46 -0.77
C ALA A 270 3.52 17.67 -0.03
N ALA A 271 2.40 17.39 -0.71
CA ALA A 271 1.30 16.62 -0.15
C ALA A 271 1.70 15.17 0.16
N LEU A 272 2.47 14.51 -0.73
CA LEU A 272 2.99 13.17 -0.47
C LEU A 272 3.92 13.15 0.75
N TRP A 273 4.82 14.13 0.87
CA TRP A 273 5.69 14.24 2.03
C TRP A 273 4.89 14.48 3.32
N HIS A 274 3.91 15.39 3.28
CA HIS A 274 3.05 15.72 4.42
C HIS A 274 2.22 14.51 4.87
N ALA A 275 1.64 13.77 3.92
CA ALA A 275 0.93 12.52 4.18
C ALA A 275 1.83 11.46 4.81
N ALA A 276 3.05 11.27 4.29
CA ALA A 276 4.03 10.35 4.86
C ALA A 276 4.38 10.73 6.32
N ARG A 277 4.49 12.03 6.61
CA ARG A 277 4.80 12.53 7.96
C ARG A 277 3.67 12.30 8.93
N HIS A 278 2.45 12.65 8.55
CA HIS A 278 1.35 12.82 9.49
C HIS A 278 0.30 11.70 9.47
N GLY A 279 0.23 10.90 8.40
CA GLY A 279 -0.84 9.92 8.24
C GLY A 279 -2.21 10.57 8.43
N LEU A 280 -3.12 9.90 9.14
CA LEU A 280 -4.45 10.42 9.47
C LEU A 280 -4.51 11.22 10.78
N ALA A 281 -3.36 11.44 11.46
CA ALA A 281 -3.33 12.07 12.78
C ALA A 281 -3.41 13.61 12.75
N ARG A 282 -3.22 14.23 11.57
CA ARG A 282 -3.28 15.69 11.35
C ARG A 282 -4.02 15.97 10.04
N ASP A 283 -4.05 17.25 9.67
CA ASP A 283 -4.63 17.70 8.41
C ASP A 283 -3.96 17.04 7.20
N LEU A 284 -4.72 16.85 6.14
CA LEU A 284 -4.25 16.42 4.82
C LEU A 284 -4.51 17.51 3.80
N VAL A 285 -3.76 17.50 2.70
CA VAL A 285 -4.10 18.34 1.55
C VAL A 285 -5.36 17.78 0.90
N ASP A 286 -6.45 18.53 0.97
CA ASP A 286 -7.71 18.22 0.32
C ASP A 286 -7.57 18.43 -1.20
N PRO A 287 -7.69 17.37 -2.03
CA PRO A 287 -7.54 17.45 -3.48
C PRO A 287 -8.64 18.22 -4.22
N CYS A 288 -9.76 18.51 -3.56
CA CYS A 288 -10.88 19.26 -4.14
C CYS A 288 -10.67 20.77 -4.07
N VAL A 289 -9.93 21.24 -3.07
CA VAL A 289 -9.71 22.67 -2.78
C VAL A 289 -8.24 23.07 -2.66
N ASN A 290 -7.30 22.12 -2.79
CA ASN A 290 -5.86 22.33 -2.77
C ASN A 290 -5.35 23.08 -1.52
N ARG A 291 -5.90 22.75 -0.35
CA ARG A 291 -5.51 23.30 0.96
C ARG A 291 -5.56 22.23 2.04
N LEU A 292 -4.92 22.49 3.17
CA LEU A 292 -5.02 21.61 4.34
C LEU A 292 -6.46 21.61 4.90
N ALA A 293 -6.94 20.43 5.24
CA ALA A 293 -8.19 20.19 5.96
C ALA A 293 -8.04 18.96 6.87
N PRO A 294 -8.84 18.82 7.95
CA PRO A 294 -8.78 17.68 8.84
C PRO A 294 -8.87 16.34 8.09
N ALA A 295 -8.00 15.37 8.43
CA ALA A 295 -7.96 14.08 7.72
C ALA A 295 -9.32 13.38 7.58
N PRO A 296 -10.21 13.34 8.60
CA PRO A 296 -11.54 12.75 8.44
C PRO A 296 -12.39 13.42 7.36
N GLU A 297 -12.29 14.75 7.20
CA GLU A 297 -13.02 15.50 6.17
C GLU A 297 -12.48 15.21 4.77
N VAL A 298 -11.15 15.09 4.64
CA VAL A 298 -10.51 14.72 3.36
C VAL A 298 -10.84 13.28 2.97
N VAL A 299 -10.87 12.36 3.93
CA VAL A 299 -11.30 10.98 3.69
C VAL A 299 -12.78 10.92 3.31
N GLN A 300 -13.65 11.72 3.95
CA GLN A 300 -15.05 11.83 3.53
C GLN A 300 -15.16 12.36 2.09
N SER A 301 -14.34 13.35 1.72
CA SER A 301 -14.31 13.88 0.35
C SER A 301 -13.93 12.80 -0.67
N LEU A 302 -13.01 11.88 -0.32
CA LEU A 302 -12.68 10.72 -1.15
C LEU A 302 -13.88 9.76 -1.29
N LEU A 303 -14.63 9.50 -0.21
CA LEU A 303 -15.83 8.66 -0.27
C LEU A 303 -16.92 9.30 -1.13
N ASP A 304 -17.15 10.60 -0.99
CA ASP A 304 -18.12 11.35 -1.78
C ASP A 304 -17.75 11.32 -3.27
N GLU A 305 -16.47 11.53 -3.58
CA GLU A 305 -15.91 11.46 -4.94
C GLU A 305 -16.11 10.10 -5.59
N THR A 306 -16.00 9.02 -4.80
CA THR A 306 -16.07 7.64 -5.27
C THR A 306 -17.44 6.99 -5.08
N HIS A 307 -18.41 7.69 -4.48
CA HIS A 307 -19.70 7.13 -4.06
C HIS A 307 -20.41 6.36 -5.17
N ARG A 308 -20.58 6.97 -6.35
CA ARG A 308 -21.29 6.34 -7.48
C ARG A 308 -20.58 5.09 -7.99
N ALA A 309 -19.24 5.11 -8.02
CA ALA A 309 -18.45 3.97 -8.45
C ALA A 309 -18.55 2.82 -7.44
N LEU A 310 -18.48 3.13 -6.14
CA LEU A 310 -18.65 2.17 -5.05
C LEU A 310 -20.05 1.55 -5.03
N GLU A 311 -21.10 2.36 -5.23
CA GLU A 311 -22.49 1.89 -5.31
C GLU A 311 -22.70 0.96 -6.51
N ALA A 312 -22.25 1.37 -7.69
CA ALA A 312 -22.32 0.54 -8.90
C ALA A 312 -21.55 -0.78 -8.75
N ALA A 313 -20.52 -0.79 -7.89
CA ALA A 313 -19.70 -1.96 -7.61
C ALA A 313 -20.21 -2.87 -6.51
N GLY A 314 -21.24 -2.45 -5.78
CA GLY A 314 -21.74 -3.16 -4.59
C GLY A 314 -20.81 -3.06 -3.38
N ASP A 315 -19.83 -2.14 -3.41
CA ASP A 315 -18.79 -2.02 -2.38
C ASP A 315 -19.07 -0.93 -1.35
N LEU A 316 -20.03 -0.03 -1.61
CA LEU A 316 -20.24 1.18 -0.80
C LEU A 316 -20.35 0.89 0.69
N ALA A 317 -21.23 -0.02 1.10
CA ALA A 317 -21.42 -0.37 2.51
C ALA A 317 -20.15 -0.92 3.16
N THR A 318 -19.41 -1.76 2.45
CA THR A 318 -18.17 -2.38 2.93
C THR A 318 -17.06 -1.34 3.08
N VAL A 319 -16.87 -0.49 2.07
CA VAL A 319 -15.85 0.57 2.09
C VAL A 319 -16.15 1.61 3.15
N THR A 320 -17.41 2.01 3.33
CA THR A 320 -17.80 2.92 4.42
C THR A 320 -17.46 2.32 5.78
N ALA A 321 -17.88 1.08 6.06
CA ALA A 321 -17.61 0.42 7.34
C ALA A 321 -16.10 0.27 7.62
N LEU A 322 -15.32 -0.15 6.60
CA LEU A 322 -13.86 -0.27 6.74
C LEU A 322 -13.18 1.08 6.95
N THR A 323 -13.68 2.15 6.32
CA THR A 323 -13.16 3.51 6.50
C THR A 323 -13.43 4.04 7.90
N GLU A 324 -14.66 3.85 8.41
CA GLU A 324 -15.02 4.20 9.78
C GLU A 324 -14.14 3.45 10.79
N GLN A 325 -13.95 2.14 10.57
CA GLN A 325 -13.05 1.35 11.39
C GLN A 325 -11.62 1.91 11.36
N LEU A 326 -11.07 2.22 10.19
CA LEU A 326 -9.73 2.80 10.05
C LEU A 326 -9.60 4.12 10.81
N LEU A 327 -10.59 5.02 10.70
CA LEU A 327 -10.58 6.31 11.40
C LEU A 327 -10.71 6.13 12.92
N LEU A 328 -11.45 5.13 13.38
CA LEU A 328 -11.63 4.83 14.80
C LEU A 328 -10.38 4.21 15.42
N VAL A 329 -9.78 3.22 14.76
CA VAL A 329 -8.64 2.46 15.31
C VAL A 329 -7.29 3.05 14.93
N GLY A 330 -7.24 3.92 13.92
CA GLY A 330 -6.02 4.48 13.37
C GLY A 330 -5.30 3.55 12.38
N THR A 331 -4.30 4.11 11.73
CA THR A 331 -3.49 3.45 10.69
C THR A 331 -2.63 2.32 11.27
N GLY A 332 -1.95 1.58 10.40
CA GLY A 332 -0.96 0.58 10.83
C GLY A 332 0.16 1.22 11.67
N ALA A 333 0.60 2.43 11.32
CA ALA A 333 1.59 3.17 12.08
C ALA A 333 1.12 3.51 13.51
N ASP A 334 -0.12 3.96 13.66
CA ASP A 334 -0.70 4.28 14.98
C ASP A 334 -0.78 3.04 15.86
N ARG A 335 -1.18 1.91 15.26
CA ARG A 335 -1.30 0.62 15.96
C ARG A 335 0.05 0.08 16.43
N GLN A 336 1.07 0.14 15.57
CA GLN A 336 2.44 -0.24 15.93
C GLN A 336 2.99 0.63 17.07
N ARG A 337 2.81 1.95 17.01
CA ARG A 337 3.22 2.88 18.09
C ARG A 337 2.53 2.60 19.41
N ARG A 338 1.22 2.32 19.39
CA ARG A 338 0.48 1.94 20.59
C ARG A 338 1.04 0.64 21.17
N ALA A 339 1.23 -0.40 20.36
CA ALA A 339 1.80 -1.66 20.84
C ALA A 339 3.19 -1.46 21.47
N PHE A 340 4.05 -0.67 20.84
CA PHE A 340 5.37 -0.33 21.36
C PHE A 340 5.31 0.48 22.67
N THR A 341 4.38 1.43 22.77
CA THR A 341 4.19 2.23 24.00
C THR A 341 3.75 1.34 25.18
N HIS A 342 2.91 0.34 24.93
CA HIS A 342 2.39 -0.54 25.99
C HIS A 342 3.39 -1.61 26.46
N GLY A 343 4.23 -2.14 25.55
CA GLY A 343 5.08 -3.29 25.87
C GLY A 343 6.51 -3.22 25.31
N GLY A 344 6.95 -2.05 24.86
CA GLY A 344 8.22 -1.89 24.16
C GLY A 344 8.31 -2.78 22.92
N GLN A 345 9.52 -3.24 22.62
CA GLN A 345 9.79 -4.13 21.49
C GLN A 345 9.01 -5.45 21.58
N GLN A 346 8.86 -6.02 22.77
CA GLN A 346 8.08 -7.26 22.97
C GLN A 346 6.59 -7.03 22.70
N GLY A 347 6.04 -5.89 23.12
CA GLY A 347 4.66 -5.50 22.80
C GLY A 347 4.43 -5.34 21.31
N LEU A 348 5.38 -4.73 20.59
CA LEU A 348 5.34 -4.64 19.13
C LEU A 348 5.40 -6.04 18.48
N ALA A 349 6.33 -6.89 18.89
CA ALA A 349 6.46 -8.26 18.36
C ALA A 349 5.16 -9.06 18.56
N ALA A 350 4.59 -9.02 19.76
CA ALA A 350 3.31 -9.69 20.06
C ALA A 350 2.15 -9.16 19.22
N TYR A 351 2.14 -7.86 18.91
CA TYR A 351 1.13 -7.26 18.03
C TYR A 351 1.29 -7.72 16.58
N LEU A 352 2.50 -7.64 16.01
CA LEU A 352 2.78 -8.06 14.64
C LEU A 352 2.44 -9.54 14.42
N PHE A 353 2.79 -10.40 15.40
CA PHE A 353 2.47 -11.83 15.37
C PHE A 353 0.97 -12.11 15.25
N ARG A 354 0.13 -11.30 15.92
CA ARG A 354 -1.33 -11.45 15.87
C ARG A 354 -1.95 -10.82 14.63
N ALA A 355 -1.36 -9.73 14.14
CA ALA A 355 -1.93 -8.92 13.07
C ALA A 355 -2.02 -9.68 11.74
N ILE A 356 -1.01 -10.49 11.40
CA ILE A 356 -1.02 -11.27 10.16
C ILE A 356 -2.19 -12.27 10.11
N LYS A 357 -2.49 -12.89 11.26
CA LYS A 357 -3.54 -13.89 11.41
C LYS A 357 -4.91 -13.29 11.67
N ASN A 358 -5.04 -11.97 11.87
CA ASN A 358 -6.18 -11.38 12.55
C ASN A 358 -7.51 -11.88 11.95
N SER A 359 -8.07 -12.84 12.68
CA SER A 359 -9.21 -13.69 12.36
C SER A 359 -10.45 -13.15 13.05
N SER A 360 -10.46 -11.87 13.44
CA SER A 360 -11.64 -11.15 13.87
C SER A 360 -12.65 -11.10 12.73
N SER A 361 -13.40 -12.20 12.59
CA SER A 361 -14.79 -12.31 12.13
C SER A 361 -15.34 -11.12 11.33
N ALA A 362 -14.75 -10.84 10.17
CA ALA A 362 -15.28 -9.86 9.22
C ALA A 362 -15.47 -10.51 7.84
N HIS A 363 -16.07 -11.70 7.82
CA HIS A 363 -16.93 -12.06 6.70
C HIS A 363 -18.20 -11.17 6.66
N GLU A 364 -18.45 -10.42 7.73
CA GLU A 364 -19.43 -9.36 7.79
C GLU A 364 -18.76 -8.11 8.36
N PRO A 365 -18.64 -7.00 7.60
CA PRO A 365 -18.39 -5.72 8.23
C PRO A 365 -19.48 -5.54 9.30
N VAL A 366 -19.09 -5.26 10.55
CA VAL A 366 -20.05 -4.96 11.60
C VAL A 366 -20.96 -3.85 11.07
N ALA A 367 -22.24 -4.15 10.90
CA ALA A 367 -23.23 -3.21 10.42
C ALA A 367 -23.44 -2.09 11.46
N GLY A 368 -22.51 -1.13 11.53
CA GLY A 368 -22.72 0.19 12.12
C GLY A 368 -23.09 1.12 10.96
N HIS A 369 -24.35 1.33 10.64
CA HIS A 369 -25.18 2.41 11.20
C HIS A 369 -24.53 3.81 11.14
N LEU A 370 -24.27 4.33 9.92
CA LEU A 370 -24.60 5.71 9.55
C LEU A 370 -24.92 5.76 8.04
N GLY A 371 -26.21 5.65 7.69
CA GLY A 371 -26.65 5.95 6.32
C GLY A 371 -26.50 7.44 6.00
N PRO A 372 -26.60 7.84 4.72
CA PRO A 372 -26.36 9.21 4.25
C PRO A 372 -27.30 10.30 4.84
N ASN A 373 -28.20 9.96 5.76
CA ASN A 373 -29.21 10.84 6.34
C ASN A 373 -29.20 10.93 7.89
N ASP A 374 -28.12 10.52 8.58
CA ASP A 374 -28.06 10.62 10.05
C ASP A 374 -27.41 11.95 10.51
N PRO A 375 -28.14 12.85 11.19
CA PRO A 375 -27.67 14.20 11.54
C PRO A 375 -26.80 14.25 12.82
N ARG A 376 -26.32 13.12 13.35
CA ARG A 376 -25.53 13.11 14.60
C ARG A 376 -24.07 13.52 14.32
N PRO A 377 -23.55 14.59 14.97
CA PRO A 377 -22.17 15.04 14.73
C PRO A 377 -21.16 14.03 15.26
N LEU A 378 -20.08 13.82 14.48
CA LEU A 378 -18.83 13.20 14.94
C LEU A 378 -18.37 13.92 16.21
N LYS A 379 -18.54 13.28 17.38
CA LYS A 379 -18.02 13.85 18.63
C LYS A 379 -16.51 13.63 18.66
N SER A 380 -15.77 14.64 18.21
CA SER A 380 -14.36 14.82 18.51
C SER A 380 -14.19 15.14 20.00
N GLY A 381 -13.92 14.12 20.80
CA GLY A 381 -13.45 14.29 22.18
C GLY A 381 -11.92 14.21 22.21
N PRO A 382 -11.21 15.12 22.91
CA PRO A 382 -9.77 14.98 23.06
C PRO A 382 -9.47 13.78 23.96
N LEU A 383 -8.76 12.78 23.43
CA LEU A 383 -8.18 11.70 24.22
C LEU A 383 -7.09 12.32 25.10
N ARG A 384 -7.34 12.34 26.42
CA ARG A 384 -6.34 12.66 27.45
C ARG A 384 -5.41 11.47 27.68
#